data_AF-A0A9D9S152-F1
#
_entry.id   AF-A0A9D9S152-F1
#
_cell.length_a   1.000
_cell.length_b   1.000
_cell.length_c   1.000
_cell.angle_alpha   90.00
_cell.angle_beta   90.00
_cell.angle_gamma   90.00
#
_symmetry.space_group_name_H-M   'P 1'
#
loop_
_entity.id
_entity.type
_entity.pdbx_description
1 polymer ?
#
loop_
_entity_poly.entity_id
_entity_poly.type
_entity_poly.pdbx_seq_one_letter_code
_entity_poly.pdbx_strand_id
1 'polypeptide(L)'
;MMSVDQLAGLLQVRPGVARPATLTGTRPDWAAQLSRGRPASALPDLLGTVFSLCGQAHRLCAQAAVDAALGRDAASAHAAGTLRDETLREHLRRILLDWPALPGTGNTDEAAAALRTCPAFRPGGDAADLVRWIERDLLGEAAPAWLTAHERAPAAAWADWCARSTGWLAGLMRALRHDADRPLAAFAAAPLRAHADERGLRALAAALREQPGYTRRPQIDGACAETGSWTRLNDEAA
;
A
#
# COMPACT_ATOMS: atom_id res chain seq x y z
N MET A 1 -32.20 -6.49 -7.55
CA MET A 1 -31.26 -5.57 -6.87
C MET A 1 -29.94 -6.31 -6.74
N MET A 2 -28.82 -5.75 -7.25
CA MET A 2 -27.51 -6.36 -7.05
C MET A 2 -27.10 -6.19 -5.58
N SER A 3 -26.61 -7.26 -4.96
CA SER A 3 -26.02 -7.19 -3.62
C SER A 3 -24.68 -6.45 -3.65
N VAL A 4 -24.25 -5.94 -2.49
CA VAL A 4 -22.93 -5.32 -2.33
C VAL A 4 -21.82 -6.31 -2.70
N ASP A 5 -21.97 -7.59 -2.36
CA ASP A 5 -21.01 -8.65 -2.73
C ASP A 5 -20.92 -8.88 -4.23
N GLN A 6 -22.04 -8.78 -4.96
CA GLN A 6 -22.04 -8.85 -6.42
C GLN A 6 -21.38 -7.63 -7.06
N LEU A 7 -21.51 -6.45 -6.42
CA LEU A 7 -20.89 -5.22 -6.90
C LEU A 7 -19.39 -5.19 -6.58
N ALA A 8 -18.97 -5.44 -5.35
CA ALA A 8 -17.57 -5.41 -4.94
C ALA A 8 -16.79 -6.66 -5.39
N GLY A 9 -17.49 -7.78 -5.60
CA GLY A 9 -16.91 -9.11 -5.67
C GLY A 9 -16.43 -9.60 -4.31
N LEU A 10 -16.12 -10.89 -4.23
CA LEU A 10 -15.63 -11.55 -3.02
C LEU A 10 -14.21 -12.05 -3.23
N LEU A 11 -13.45 -12.08 -2.14
CA LEU A 11 -12.18 -12.77 -2.04
C LEU A 11 -12.32 -13.83 -0.95
N GLN A 12 -12.16 -15.10 -1.33
CA GLN A 12 -12.25 -16.21 -0.41
C GLN A 12 -10.85 -16.78 -0.17
N VAL A 13 -10.45 -16.82 1.09
CA VAL A 13 -9.23 -17.47 1.56
C VAL A 13 -9.59 -18.85 2.10
N ARG A 14 -8.84 -19.88 1.71
CA ARG A 14 -8.98 -21.26 2.20
C ARG A 14 -7.66 -21.71 2.82
N PRO A 15 -7.46 -21.47 4.14
CA PRO A 15 -6.27 -21.93 4.84
C PRO A 15 -6.10 -23.45 4.72
N GLY A 16 -4.84 -23.92 4.66
CA GLY A 16 -4.52 -25.35 4.55
C GLY A 16 -4.65 -25.97 3.15
N VAL A 17 -5.18 -25.24 2.17
CA VAL A 17 -5.20 -25.66 0.77
C VAL A 17 -3.86 -25.34 0.10
N ALA A 18 -3.47 -26.08 -0.94
CA ALA A 18 -2.28 -25.74 -1.73
C ALA A 18 -2.55 -24.55 -2.68
N ARG A 19 -1.53 -23.71 -2.92
CA ARG A 19 -1.61 -22.66 -3.94
C ARG A 19 -1.77 -23.28 -5.34
N PRO A 20 -2.51 -22.65 -6.26
CA PRO A 20 -3.17 -21.34 -6.12
C PRO A 20 -4.58 -21.41 -5.51
N ALA A 21 -5.09 -22.60 -5.16
CA ALA A 21 -6.46 -22.79 -4.68
C ALA A 21 -6.73 -22.23 -3.27
N THR A 22 -5.70 -21.72 -2.59
CA THR A 22 -5.81 -20.99 -1.30
C THR A 22 -6.58 -19.69 -1.41
N LEU A 23 -6.63 -19.07 -2.60
CA LEU A 23 -7.24 -17.77 -2.80
C LEU A 23 -8.05 -17.76 -4.09
N THR A 24 -9.35 -17.50 -3.97
CA THR A 24 -10.24 -17.36 -5.13
C THR A 24 -10.96 -16.02 -5.04
N GLY A 25 -11.16 -15.36 -6.19
CA GLY A 25 -11.80 -14.04 -6.23
C GLY A 25 -12.77 -13.88 -7.40
N THR A 26 -13.87 -13.20 -7.14
CA THR A 26 -14.90 -12.86 -8.15
C THR A 26 -14.96 -11.36 -8.46
N ARG A 27 -13.96 -10.60 -7.98
CA ARG A 27 -13.87 -9.14 -8.18
C ARG A 27 -13.96 -8.76 -9.67
N PRO A 28 -14.95 -7.94 -10.06
CA PRO A 28 -15.07 -7.46 -11.43
C PRO A 28 -13.90 -6.54 -11.79
N ASP A 29 -13.54 -6.51 -13.09
CA ASP A 29 -12.62 -5.49 -13.60
C ASP A 29 -13.38 -4.18 -13.85
N TRP A 30 -13.69 -3.46 -12.77
CA TRP A 30 -14.47 -2.22 -12.87
C TRP A 30 -13.74 -1.11 -13.62
N ALA A 31 -12.41 -1.04 -13.51
CA ALA A 31 -11.64 -0.07 -14.25
C ALA A 31 -11.84 -0.25 -15.77
N ALA A 32 -11.72 -1.48 -16.29
CA ALA A 32 -11.94 -1.75 -17.71
C ALA A 32 -13.40 -1.67 -18.15
N GLN A 33 -14.35 -2.02 -17.27
CA GLN A 33 -15.78 -1.99 -17.60
C GLN A 33 -16.34 -0.56 -17.61
N LEU A 34 -16.02 0.25 -16.59
CA LEU A 34 -16.59 1.58 -16.44
C LEU A 34 -15.93 2.63 -17.32
N SER A 35 -14.68 2.41 -17.75
CA SER A 35 -13.96 3.36 -18.62
C SER A 35 -14.40 3.30 -20.08
N ARG A 36 -14.98 2.18 -20.54
CA ARG A 36 -15.37 2.01 -21.94
C ARG A 36 -16.49 2.98 -22.33
N GLY A 37 -16.31 3.66 -23.45
CA GLY A 37 -17.27 4.65 -23.97
C GLY A 37 -17.34 5.96 -23.17
N ARG A 38 -16.47 6.16 -22.18
CA ARG A 38 -16.40 7.41 -21.42
C ARG A 38 -15.47 8.42 -22.09
N PRO A 39 -15.77 9.73 -22.00
CA PRO A 39 -14.83 10.77 -22.38
C PRO A 39 -13.53 10.64 -21.58
N ALA A 40 -12.37 10.81 -22.23
CA ALA A 40 -11.07 10.72 -21.58
C ALA A 40 -10.94 11.68 -20.37
N SER A 41 -11.50 12.88 -20.48
CA SER A 41 -11.53 13.88 -19.41
C SER A 41 -12.28 13.45 -18.15
N ALA A 42 -13.21 12.49 -18.24
CA ALA A 42 -13.99 11.99 -17.11
C ALA A 42 -13.32 10.82 -16.36
N LEU A 43 -12.26 10.23 -16.93
CA LEU A 43 -11.61 9.04 -16.37
C LEU A 43 -10.96 9.26 -15.00
N PRO A 44 -10.27 10.39 -14.72
CA PRO A 44 -9.66 10.62 -13.41
C PRO A 44 -10.66 10.63 -12.27
N ASP A 45 -11.78 11.36 -12.43
CA ASP A 45 -12.85 11.40 -11.44
C ASP A 45 -13.51 10.04 -11.27
N LEU A 46 -13.87 9.39 -12.39
CA LEU A 46 -14.51 8.08 -12.37
C LEU A 46 -13.65 7.06 -11.63
N LEU A 47 -12.42 6.84 -12.07
CA LEU A 47 -11.53 5.83 -11.49
C LEU A 47 -11.13 6.17 -10.05
N GLY A 48 -11.11 7.45 -9.68
CA GLY A 48 -10.90 7.88 -8.31
C GLY A 48 -12.01 7.49 -7.34
N THR A 49 -13.23 7.25 -7.83
CA THR A 49 -14.39 6.88 -7.00
C THR A 49 -14.65 5.37 -6.93
N VAL A 50 -14.11 4.61 -7.89
CA VAL A 50 -14.31 3.15 -7.97
C VAL A 50 -13.60 2.40 -6.84
N PHE A 51 -12.47 2.93 -6.35
CA PHE A 51 -11.63 2.26 -5.36
C PHE A 51 -11.54 3.07 -4.07
N SER A 52 -11.97 2.49 -2.95
CA SER A 52 -12.03 3.20 -1.66
C SER A 52 -10.68 3.42 -0.99
N LEU A 53 -9.72 2.49 -1.15
CA LEU A 53 -8.41 2.57 -0.49
C LEU A 53 -7.34 3.23 -1.37
N CYS A 54 -7.40 3.02 -2.69
CA CYS A 54 -6.41 3.51 -3.65
C CYS A 54 -6.99 4.51 -4.65
N GLY A 55 -8.14 5.12 -4.36
CA GLY A 55 -8.85 6.03 -5.26
C GLY A 55 -7.98 7.16 -5.79
N GLN A 56 -7.20 7.83 -4.92
CA GLN A 56 -6.33 8.91 -5.38
C GLN A 56 -5.20 8.42 -6.30
N ALA A 57 -4.61 7.25 -6.03
CA ALA A 57 -3.63 6.66 -6.93
C ALA A 57 -4.24 6.35 -8.30
N HIS A 58 -5.47 5.84 -8.34
CA HIS A 58 -6.20 5.61 -9.59
C HIS A 58 -6.51 6.90 -10.34
N ARG A 59 -6.91 7.97 -9.63
CA ARG A 59 -7.14 9.29 -10.21
C ARG A 59 -5.87 9.85 -10.87
N LEU A 60 -4.76 9.84 -10.14
CA LEU A 60 -3.47 10.33 -10.64
C LEU A 60 -2.97 9.49 -11.82
N CYS A 61 -3.09 8.16 -11.74
CA CYS A 61 -2.73 7.26 -12.85
C CYS A 61 -3.57 7.53 -14.10
N ALA A 62 -4.89 7.71 -13.93
CA ALA A 62 -5.78 8.01 -15.04
C ALA A 62 -5.49 9.38 -15.65
N GLN A 63 -5.21 10.40 -14.82
CA GLN A 63 -4.80 11.72 -15.28
C GLN A 63 -3.52 11.64 -16.10
N ALA A 64 -2.48 10.96 -15.59
CA ALA A 64 -1.22 10.77 -16.30
C ALA A 64 -1.40 10.03 -17.64
N ALA A 65 -2.26 9.00 -17.68
CA ALA A 65 -2.56 8.27 -18.91
C ALA A 65 -3.27 9.15 -19.96
N VAL A 66 -4.23 9.99 -19.53
CA VAL A 66 -4.94 10.95 -20.40
C VAL A 66 -3.99 12.03 -20.90
N ASP A 67 -3.14 12.57 -20.02
CA ASP A 67 -2.14 13.58 -20.38
C ASP A 67 -1.16 13.05 -21.41
N ALA A 68 -0.62 11.84 -21.18
CA ALA A 68 0.28 11.19 -22.13
C ALA A 68 -0.41 10.94 -23.49
N ALA A 69 -1.68 10.52 -23.50
CA ALA A 69 -2.44 10.31 -24.73
C ALA A 69 -2.69 11.62 -25.51
N LEU A 70 -2.72 12.76 -24.82
CA LEU A 70 -2.85 14.10 -25.40
C LEU A 70 -1.49 14.74 -25.73
N GLY A 71 -0.37 14.03 -25.52
CA GLY A 71 0.98 14.56 -25.75
C GLY A 71 1.41 15.61 -24.73
N ARG A 72 0.83 15.61 -23.53
CA ARG A 72 1.23 16.49 -22.42
C ARG A 72 2.24 15.78 -21.53
N ASP A 73 3.23 16.51 -21.04
CA ASP A 73 4.26 15.97 -20.14
C ASP A 73 3.67 15.44 -18.83
N ALA A 74 4.20 14.31 -18.38
CA ALA A 74 3.68 13.56 -17.25
C ALA A 74 4.13 14.11 -15.89
N ALA A 75 3.16 14.20 -14.98
CA ALA A 75 3.23 14.37 -13.53
C ALA A 75 3.96 15.62 -12.99
N SER A 76 3.17 16.56 -12.46
CA SER A 76 3.69 17.66 -11.67
C SER A 76 4.21 17.20 -10.30
N ALA A 77 5.16 17.93 -9.71
CA ALA A 77 5.60 17.72 -8.32
C ALA A 77 4.43 17.68 -7.31
N HIS A 78 3.33 18.36 -7.63
CA HIS A 78 2.10 18.37 -6.85
C HIS A 78 1.39 16.99 -6.82
N ALA A 79 1.41 16.24 -7.92
CA ALA A 79 0.88 14.88 -7.97
C ALA A 79 1.68 13.93 -7.07
N ALA A 80 3.01 14.05 -7.07
CA ALA A 80 3.88 13.26 -6.20
C ALA A 80 3.66 13.58 -4.72
N GLY A 81 3.53 14.86 -4.35
CA GLY A 81 3.18 15.28 -2.99
C GLY A 81 1.85 14.70 -2.53
N THR A 82 0.82 14.80 -3.37
CA THR A 82 -0.51 14.26 -3.05
C THR A 82 -0.48 12.74 -2.83
N LEU A 83 0.25 11.99 -3.66
CA LEU A 83 0.39 10.54 -3.50
C LEU A 83 1.13 10.18 -2.21
N ARG A 84 2.17 10.94 -1.84
CA ARG A 84 2.91 10.74 -0.58
C ARG A 84 2.01 10.94 0.63
N ASP A 85 1.22 12.00 0.65
CA ASP A 85 0.30 12.30 1.75
C ASP A 85 -0.78 11.22 1.91
N GLU A 86 -1.38 10.78 0.80
CA GLU A 86 -2.36 9.69 0.83
C GLU A 86 -1.74 8.38 1.27
N THR A 87 -0.54 8.06 0.79
CA THR A 87 0.20 6.87 1.22
C THR A 87 0.45 6.90 2.72
N LEU A 88 0.90 8.05 3.25
CA LEU A 88 1.14 8.24 4.68
C LEU A 88 -0.15 8.07 5.50
N ARG A 89 -1.26 8.68 5.08
CA ARG A 89 -2.57 8.52 5.74
C ARG A 89 -3.03 7.07 5.76
N GLU A 90 -2.86 6.33 4.66
CA GLU A 90 -3.24 4.92 4.62
C GLU A 90 -2.36 4.06 5.53
N HIS A 91 -1.04 4.29 5.57
CA HIS A 91 -0.16 3.58 6.49
C HIS A 91 -0.53 3.86 7.95
N LEU A 92 -0.76 5.13 8.29
CA LEU A 92 -1.21 5.52 9.63
C LEU A 92 -2.56 4.89 9.98
N ARG A 93 -3.51 4.81 9.03
CA ARG A 93 -4.78 4.12 9.23
C ARG A 93 -4.56 2.64 9.58
N ARG A 94 -3.69 1.95 8.84
CA ARG A 94 -3.36 0.54 9.10
C ARG A 94 -2.73 0.34 10.48
N ILE A 95 -1.76 1.18 10.83
CA ILE A 95 -1.05 1.12 12.10
C ILE A 95 -1.98 1.42 13.29
N LEU A 96 -2.87 2.40 13.14
CA LEU A 96 -3.71 2.91 14.25
C LEU A 96 -5.05 2.18 14.41
N LEU A 97 -5.58 1.58 13.34
CA LEU A 97 -6.89 0.91 13.38
C LEU A 97 -6.77 -0.60 13.21
N ASP A 98 -6.02 -1.07 12.23
CA ASP A 98 -6.04 -2.49 11.86
C ASP A 98 -5.09 -3.33 12.71
N TRP A 99 -3.88 -2.85 12.99
CA TRP A 99 -2.91 -3.59 13.81
C TRP A 99 -3.41 -3.84 15.23
N PRO A 100 -4.00 -2.86 15.95
CA PRO A 100 -4.54 -3.07 17.31
C PRO A 100 -5.81 -3.92 17.35
N ALA A 101 -6.43 -4.19 16.20
CA ALA A 101 -7.55 -5.10 16.08
C ALA A 101 -7.11 -6.55 15.83
N LEU A 102 -5.81 -6.79 15.63
CA LEU A 102 -5.29 -8.15 15.48
C LEU A 102 -5.44 -8.93 16.80
N PRO A 103 -5.84 -10.21 16.74
CA PRO A 103 -5.96 -11.05 17.93
C PRO A 103 -4.67 -11.06 18.76
N GLY A 104 -4.78 -10.88 20.08
CA GLY A 104 -3.65 -10.96 21.00
C GLY A 104 -2.84 -9.68 21.22
N THR A 105 -3.25 -8.53 20.67
CA THR A 105 -2.46 -7.28 20.74
C THR A 105 -2.77 -6.35 21.93
N GLY A 106 -4.02 -6.33 22.44
CA GLY A 106 -4.40 -5.67 23.71
C GLY A 106 -4.31 -4.13 23.79
N ASN A 107 -3.72 -3.44 22.81
CA ASN A 107 -3.39 -2.00 22.89
C ASN A 107 -4.39 -1.08 22.17
N THR A 108 -5.67 -1.45 22.14
CA THR A 108 -6.69 -0.76 21.32
C THR A 108 -6.99 0.66 21.81
N ASP A 109 -7.02 0.90 23.12
CA ASP A 109 -7.38 2.22 23.69
C ASP A 109 -6.30 3.29 23.44
N GLU A 110 -5.03 2.92 23.59
CA GLU A 110 -3.89 3.81 23.33
C GLU A 110 -3.76 4.13 21.84
N ALA A 111 -3.95 3.14 20.97
CA ALA A 111 -3.99 3.37 19.53
C ALA A 111 -5.16 4.28 19.12
N ALA A 112 -6.34 4.11 19.73
CA ALA A 112 -7.48 5.00 19.52
C ALA A 112 -7.19 6.43 20.02
N ALA A 113 -6.45 6.58 21.13
CA ALA A 113 -6.01 7.89 21.62
C ALA A 113 -5.03 8.56 20.66
N ALA A 114 -4.03 7.82 20.16
CA ALA A 114 -3.09 8.29 19.16
C ALA A 114 -3.82 8.71 17.86
N LEU A 115 -4.82 7.95 17.41
CA LEU A 115 -5.61 8.29 16.23
C LEU A 115 -6.34 9.64 16.38
N ARG A 116 -6.93 9.93 17.54
CA ARG A 116 -7.61 11.22 17.81
C ARG A 116 -6.65 12.41 17.78
N THR A 117 -5.38 12.19 18.10
CA THR A 117 -4.36 13.25 18.15
C THR A 117 -3.55 13.39 16.86
N CYS A 118 -3.65 12.41 15.95
CA CYS A 118 -2.84 12.34 14.74
C CYS A 118 -3.04 13.55 13.80
N PRO A 119 -1.99 14.34 13.51
CA PRO A 119 -2.08 15.50 12.61
C PRO A 119 -2.45 15.15 11.16
N ALA A 120 -2.14 13.93 10.69
CA ALA A 120 -2.38 13.53 9.30
C ALA A 120 -3.86 13.51 8.89
N PHE A 121 -4.77 13.41 9.87
CA PHE A 121 -6.22 13.39 9.67
C PHE A 121 -6.90 14.72 10.04
N ARG A 122 -6.11 15.76 10.38
CA ARG A 122 -6.62 17.09 10.68
C ARG A 122 -6.50 18.00 9.44
N PRO A 123 -7.46 18.88 9.19
CA PRO A 123 -7.32 19.91 8.16
C PRO A 123 -6.10 20.80 8.47
N GLY A 124 -5.22 21.02 7.49
CA GLY A 124 -4.08 21.94 7.62
C GLY A 124 -2.95 21.46 8.54
N GLY A 125 -2.84 20.16 8.80
CA GLY A 125 -1.72 19.61 9.59
C GLY A 125 -0.36 19.91 8.96
N ASP A 126 0.57 20.43 9.77
CA ASP A 126 1.95 20.68 9.37
C ASP A 126 2.78 19.37 9.39
N ALA A 127 3.69 19.23 8.42
CA ALA A 127 4.61 18.10 8.36
C ALA A 127 5.50 18.01 9.59
N ALA A 128 5.95 19.15 10.14
CA ALA A 128 6.77 19.15 11.35
C ALA A 128 5.98 18.70 12.59
N ASP A 129 4.70 19.06 12.69
CA ASP A 129 3.80 18.55 13.72
C ASP A 129 3.60 17.04 13.60
N LEU A 130 3.45 16.54 12.38
CA LEU A 130 3.29 15.12 12.12
C LEU A 130 4.53 14.33 12.52
N VAL A 131 5.73 14.82 12.19
CA VAL A 131 6.99 14.18 12.61
C VAL A 131 7.10 14.14 14.14
N ARG A 132 6.85 15.27 14.83
CA ARG A 132 6.84 15.30 16.30
C ARG A 132 5.85 14.31 16.90
N TRP A 133 4.67 14.19 16.29
CA TRP A 133 3.66 13.22 16.71
C TRP A 133 4.12 11.78 16.48
N ILE A 134 4.74 11.45 15.33
CA ILE A 134 5.29 10.10 15.06
C ILE A 134 6.34 9.75 16.12
N GLU A 135 7.28 10.66 16.38
CA GLU A 135 8.36 10.45 17.35
C GLU A 135 7.83 10.21 18.76
N ARG A 136 6.79 10.95 19.17
CA ARG A 136 6.21 10.85 20.52
C ARG A 136 5.23 9.69 20.65
N ASP A 137 4.25 9.59 19.77
CA ASP A 137 3.09 8.70 19.92
C ASP A 137 3.30 7.31 19.30
N LEU A 138 4.25 7.15 18.37
CA LEU A 138 4.54 5.87 17.72
C LEU A 138 5.90 5.31 18.12
N LEU A 139 6.98 6.07 17.90
CA LEU A 139 8.35 5.57 18.06
C LEU A 139 8.82 5.61 19.52
N GLY A 140 8.47 6.65 20.26
CA GLY A 140 9.03 6.95 21.58
C GLY A 140 10.49 7.45 21.54
N GLU A 141 11.00 7.79 20.35
CA GLU A 141 12.34 8.31 20.12
C GLU A 141 12.39 9.13 18.82
N ALA A 142 13.49 9.86 18.59
CA ALA A 142 13.67 10.66 17.38
C ALA A 142 13.73 9.78 16.12
N ALA A 143 12.97 10.16 15.09
CA ALA A 143 12.82 9.37 13.87
C ALA A 143 14.16 9.19 13.11
N PRO A 144 15.04 10.20 13.00
CA PRO A 144 16.35 10.00 12.37
C PRO A 144 17.22 8.98 13.09
N ALA A 145 17.18 8.94 14.43
CA ALA A 145 17.95 7.97 15.21
C ALA A 145 17.43 6.54 15.03
N TRP A 146 16.09 6.39 15.06
CA TRP A 146 15.43 5.11 14.79
C TRP A 146 15.76 4.59 13.38
N LEU A 147 15.63 5.46 12.36
CA LEU A 147 15.91 5.12 10.96
C LEU A 147 17.38 4.75 10.75
N THR A 148 18.32 5.53 11.29
CA THR A 148 19.76 5.24 11.19
C THR A 148 20.12 3.91 11.85
N ALA A 149 19.46 3.54 12.95
CA ALA A 149 19.64 2.22 13.54
C ALA A 149 19.07 1.11 12.64
N HIS A 150 17.86 1.32 12.10
CA HIS A 150 17.20 0.37 11.22
C HIS A 150 17.98 0.13 9.92
N GLU A 151 18.43 1.17 9.22
CA GLU A 151 19.21 1.06 7.99
C GLU A 151 20.54 0.31 8.19
N ARG A 152 21.19 0.47 9.36
CA ARG A 152 22.44 -0.23 9.67
C ARG A 152 22.24 -1.71 9.98
N ALA A 153 21.18 -2.05 10.71
CA ALA A 153 20.92 -3.42 11.14
C ALA A 153 19.41 -3.65 11.36
N PRO A 154 18.61 -3.87 10.30
CA PRO A 154 17.15 -3.82 10.38
C PRO A 154 16.55 -4.73 11.45
N ALA A 155 16.94 -6.01 11.45
CA ALA A 155 16.44 -7.01 12.39
C ALA A 155 16.86 -6.72 13.84
N ALA A 156 18.12 -6.34 14.07
CA ALA A 156 18.63 -6.05 15.41
C ALA A 156 18.01 -4.76 15.96
N ALA A 157 17.98 -3.68 15.16
CA ALA A 157 17.39 -2.42 15.54
C ALA A 157 15.89 -2.55 15.86
N TRP A 158 15.17 -3.34 15.07
CA TRP A 158 13.76 -3.67 15.31
C TRP A 158 13.56 -4.41 16.63
N ALA A 159 14.36 -5.47 16.86
CA ALA A 159 14.30 -6.27 18.07
C ALA A 159 14.60 -5.44 19.32
N ASP A 160 15.65 -4.62 19.26
CA ASP A 160 16.08 -3.72 20.33
C ASP A 160 15.05 -2.64 20.61
N TRP A 161 14.49 -2.01 19.57
CA TRP A 161 13.49 -0.95 19.72
C TRP A 161 12.24 -1.48 20.41
N CYS A 162 11.73 -2.62 19.92
CA CYS A 162 10.61 -3.29 20.54
C CYS A 162 10.92 -3.74 21.97
N ALA A 163 12.17 -4.03 22.35
CA ALA A 163 12.52 -4.40 23.72
C ALA A 163 12.61 -3.20 24.67
N ARG A 164 13.16 -2.07 24.21
CA ARG A 164 13.40 -0.87 25.04
C ARG A 164 12.20 0.09 25.11
N SER A 165 11.42 0.21 24.04
CA SER A 165 10.36 1.20 23.94
C SER A 165 9.14 0.78 24.74
N THR A 166 8.59 1.69 25.54
CA THR A 166 7.42 1.45 26.40
C THR A 166 6.11 1.86 25.73
N GLY A 167 6.16 2.46 24.54
CA GLY A 167 4.97 2.90 23.82
C GLY A 167 4.07 1.74 23.36
N TRP A 168 2.80 2.05 23.16
CA TRP A 168 1.77 1.09 22.76
C TRP A 168 2.13 0.31 21.48
N LEU A 169 2.75 0.98 20.50
CA LEU A 169 3.15 0.36 19.24
C LEU A 169 4.26 -0.66 19.46
N ALA A 170 5.26 -0.35 20.28
CA ALA A 170 6.30 -1.30 20.65
C ALA A 170 5.72 -2.48 21.44
N GLY A 171 4.77 -2.23 22.34
CA GLY A 171 4.01 -3.28 23.02
C GLY A 171 3.27 -4.20 22.06
N LEU A 172 2.64 -3.62 21.04
CA LEU A 172 1.90 -4.35 20.02
C LEU A 172 2.84 -5.20 19.16
N MET A 173 3.96 -4.64 18.71
CA MET A 173 4.97 -5.35 17.94
C MET A 173 5.64 -6.47 18.76
N ARG A 174 5.84 -6.30 20.08
CA ARG A 174 6.29 -7.38 20.97
C ARG A 174 5.28 -8.53 21.00
N ALA A 175 3.99 -8.23 21.14
CA ALA A 175 2.94 -9.24 21.16
C ALA A 175 2.86 -10.03 19.84
N LEU A 176 3.08 -9.35 18.71
CA LEU A 176 3.06 -9.95 17.38
C LEU A 176 4.40 -10.53 16.93
N ARG A 177 5.47 -10.41 17.71
CA ARG A 177 6.83 -10.71 17.26
C ARG A 177 6.98 -12.14 16.73
N HIS A 178 6.35 -13.10 17.39
CA HIS A 178 6.40 -14.50 16.95
C HIS A 178 5.90 -14.67 15.51
N ASP A 179 4.87 -13.92 15.11
CA ASP A 179 4.30 -13.97 13.76
C ASP A 179 5.03 -13.03 12.80
N ALA A 180 5.40 -11.83 13.25
CA ALA A 180 6.07 -10.80 12.45
C ALA A 180 7.47 -11.22 11.99
N ASP A 181 8.22 -11.94 12.84
CA ASP A 181 9.59 -12.36 12.54
C ASP A 181 9.63 -13.67 11.72
N ARG A 182 8.49 -14.28 11.39
CA ARG A 182 8.46 -15.52 10.60
C ARG A 182 9.01 -15.25 9.19
N PRO A 183 10.04 -16.00 8.74
CA PRO A 183 10.55 -15.85 7.39
C PRO A 183 9.46 -16.08 6.35
N LEU A 184 9.19 -15.07 5.52
CA LEU A 184 8.26 -15.17 4.39
C LEU A 184 8.88 -15.88 3.17
N ALA A 185 10.07 -16.48 3.30
CA ALA A 185 10.86 -17.02 2.20
C ALA A 185 10.13 -18.06 1.32
N ALA A 186 9.12 -18.76 1.85
CA ALA A 186 8.30 -19.68 1.06
C ALA A 186 7.19 -18.98 0.23
N PHE A 187 7.03 -17.66 0.36
CA PHE A 187 5.85 -16.90 -0.08
C PHE A 187 6.16 -15.68 -0.97
N ALA A 188 7.43 -15.30 -1.13
CA ALA A 188 7.81 -14.08 -1.84
C ALA A 188 7.76 -14.28 -3.37
N ALA A 189 6.74 -13.69 -4.01
CA ALA A 189 6.82 -13.40 -5.43
C ALA A 189 7.90 -12.33 -5.67
N ALA A 190 8.57 -12.34 -6.83
CA ALA A 190 9.55 -11.32 -7.15
C ALA A 190 8.87 -9.93 -7.21
N PRO A 191 9.54 -8.85 -6.77
CA PRO A 191 9.00 -7.50 -6.91
C PRO A 191 8.71 -7.12 -8.37
N LEU A 192 7.55 -6.52 -8.62
CA LEU A 192 7.20 -5.97 -9.93
C LEU A 192 8.05 -4.73 -10.24
N ARG A 193 9.15 -4.94 -10.96
CA ARG A 193 10.09 -3.89 -11.37
C ARG A 193 10.00 -3.56 -12.86
N ALA A 194 8.79 -3.58 -13.42
CA ALA A 194 8.56 -3.23 -14.83
C ALA A 194 9.03 -1.80 -15.18
N HIS A 195 9.13 -0.92 -14.19
CA HIS A 195 9.59 0.46 -14.33
C HIS A 195 11.11 0.65 -14.11
N ALA A 196 11.86 -0.44 -13.92
CA ALA A 196 13.33 -0.40 -13.80
C ALA A 196 14.02 0.04 -15.09
N ASP A 197 13.43 -0.30 -16.24
CA ASP A 197 13.94 0.06 -17.55
C ASP A 197 12.80 0.23 -18.56
N GLU A 198 13.12 0.82 -19.71
CA GLU A 198 12.16 1.08 -20.78
C GLU A 198 11.60 -0.21 -21.41
N ARG A 199 12.41 -1.28 -21.47
CA ARG A 199 12.01 -2.56 -22.04
C ARG A 199 10.89 -3.19 -21.22
N GLY A 200 11.02 -3.17 -19.89
CA GLY A 200 10.01 -3.64 -18.94
C GLY A 200 8.71 -2.86 -19.06
N LEU A 201 8.77 -1.53 -19.20
CA LEU A 201 7.58 -0.70 -19.39
C LEU A 201 6.88 -1.04 -20.71
N ARG A 202 7.63 -1.21 -21.80
CA ARG A 202 7.07 -1.59 -23.11
C ARG A 202 6.44 -2.98 -23.08
N ALA A 203 7.08 -3.95 -22.42
CA ALA A 203 6.54 -5.30 -22.25
C ALA A 203 5.22 -5.28 -21.45
N LEU A 204 5.18 -4.54 -20.34
CA LEU A 204 3.96 -4.37 -19.54
C LEU A 204 2.83 -3.71 -20.37
N ALA A 205 3.16 -2.67 -21.14
CA ALA A 205 2.19 -1.99 -22.01
C ALA A 205 1.64 -2.89 -23.12
N ALA A 206 2.48 -3.75 -23.70
CA ALA A 206 2.06 -4.75 -24.68
C ALA A 206 1.12 -5.79 -24.03
N ALA A 207 1.48 -6.34 -22.86
CA ALA A 207 0.64 -7.28 -22.14
C ALA A 207 -0.74 -6.70 -21.79
N LEU A 208 -0.79 -5.45 -21.29
CA LEU A 208 -2.04 -4.75 -21.00
C LEU A 208 -2.95 -4.58 -22.24
N ARG A 209 -2.36 -4.46 -23.43
CA ARG A 209 -3.09 -4.26 -24.69
C ARG A 209 -3.54 -5.57 -25.33
N GLU A 210 -2.69 -6.57 -25.29
CA GLU A 210 -2.82 -7.79 -26.09
C GLU A 210 -3.45 -8.95 -25.31
N GLN A 211 -3.44 -8.91 -23.97
CA GLN A 211 -3.92 -10.00 -23.13
C GLN A 211 -5.21 -9.61 -22.38
N PRO A 212 -6.39 -10.04 -22.88
CA PRO A 212 -7.65 -9.76 -22.21
C PRO A 212 -7.65 -10.26 -20.75
N GLY A 213 -7.96 -9.35 -19.82
CA GLY A 213 -8.04 -9.67 -18.39
C GLY A 213 -6.70 -9.73 -17.66
N TYR A 214 -5.60 -9.31 -18.29
CA TYR A 214 -4.27 -9.21 -17.67
C TYR A 214 -4.31 -8.45 -16.33
N THR A 215 -5.03 -7.34 -16.26
CA THR A 215 -5.25 -6.53 -15.04
C THR A 215 -5.82 -7.32 -13.85
N ARG A 216 -6.55 -8.41 -14.09
CA ARG A 216 -7.10 -9.26 -13.02
C ARG A 216 -6.15 -10.35 -12.56
N ARG A 217 -5.25 -10.82 -13.44
CA ARG A 217 -4.32 -11.90 -13.19
C ARG A 217 -2.98 -11.60 -13.89
N PRO A 218 -2.26 -10.55 -13.47
CA PRO A 218 -1.04 -10.15 -14.15
C PRO A 218 0.03 -11.22 -13.92
N GLN A 219 0.69 -11.62 -15.01
CA GLN A 219 1.84 -12.49 -14.97
C GLN A 219 3.00 -11.80 -15.67
N ILE A 220 4.16 -11.77 -15.02
CA ILE A 220 5.43 -11.30 -15.56
C ILE A 220 6.29 -12.54 -15.77
N ASP A 221 6.70 -12.78 -17.02
CA ASP A 221 7.48 -13.95 -17.42
C ASP A 221 6.87 -15.28 -16.91
N GLY A 222 5.53 -15.37 -16.95
CA GLY A 222 4.76 -16.56 -16.52
C GLY A 222 4.56 -16.69 -15.01
N ALA A 223 5.07 -15.75 -14.20
CA ALA A 223 4.96 -15.77 -12.74
C ALA A 223 4.17 -14.57 -12.20
N CYS A 224 3.60 -14.72 -11.01
CA CYS A 224 3.09 -13.56 -10.27
C CYS A 224 4.26 -12.71 -9.76
N ALA A 225 4.04 -11.40 -9.66
CA ALA A 225 4.96 -10.47 -9.03
C ALA A 225 4.26 -9.78 -7.85
N GLU A 226 5.00 -9.42 -6.81
CA GLU A 226 4.46 -8.60 -5.72
C GLU A 226 4.50 -7.12 -6.09
N THR A 227 3.49 -6.35 -5.64
CA THR A 227 3.32 -4.93 -5.99
C THR A 227 3.38 -4.03 -4.75
N GLY A 228 4.06 -4.50 -3.69
CA GLY A 228 4.17 -3.81 -2.41
C GLY A 228 5.30 -2.79 -2.37
N SER A 229 5.78 -2.46 -1.17
CA SER A 229 6.86 -1.48 -0.98
C SER A 229 8.19 -1.92 -1.60
N TRP A 230 8.44 -3.23 -1.77
CA TRP A 230 9.69 -3.76 -2.31
C TRP A 230 9.85 -3.57 -3.83
N THR A 231 8.83 -3.04 -4.52
CA THR A 231 8.95 -2.68 -5.94
C THR A 231 9.75 -1.41 -6.19
N ARG A 232 10.07 -0.64 -5.14
CA ARG A 232 10.87 0.59 -5.24
C ARG A 232 12.28 0.27 -5.72
N LEU A 233 12.81 1.08 -6.64
CA LEU A 233 14.12 0.85 -7.28
C LEU A 233 15.31 1.35 -6.47
N ASN A 234 15.08 2.27 -5.53
CA ASN A 234 16.12 2.92 -4.73
C ASN A 234 15.94 2.64 -3.23
N ASP A 235 15.29 1.54 -2.88
CA ASP A 235 15.20 1.08 -1.50
C ASP A 235 16.40 0.17 -1.24
N GLU A 236 17.37 0.64 -0.45
CA GLU A 236 18.58 -0.12 -0.11
C GLU A 236 18.29 -1.30 0.83
N ALA A 237 17.06 -1.39 1.37
CA ALA A 237 16.62 -2.40 2.32
C ALA A 237 16.15 -3.73 1.68
N ALA A 238 16.61 -4.06 0.47
CA ALA A 238 16.27 -5.31 -0.24
C ALA A 238 17.39 -6.34 -0.19
#